data_AF-A0A964AHJ9-F1
#
_entry.id   AF-A0A964AHJ9-F1
#
_cell.length_a   1.000
_cell.length_b   1.000
_cell.length_c   1.000
_cell.angle_alpha   90.00
_cell.angle_beta   90.00
_cell.angle_gamma   90.00
#
_symmetry.space_group_name_H-M   'P 1'
#
loop_
_entity.id
_entity.type
_entity.pdbx_description
1 polymer ?
#
loop_
_entity_poly.entity_id
_entity_poly.type
_entity_poly.pdbx_seq_one_letter_code
_entity_poly.pdbx_strand_id
1 'polypeptide(L)'
;MRALPVWMLILGPLACNGKDGVDDSADDSGVADDSGLTDDTGVELPDAWDWCPTEAPAGQSGWSWPLEIGDRALYCGSFSEGRTLLEEIDTKAQLRLMAGTLQLPTEDVQGGEVTLPACVMMDLGEPGLITEGPGAVDSRFQEYGGITYYTHNFSIPMSGPNGESWELALMINGEDSGGAALDGGHWDIDSGLWFSAGLCEGSCDTGYWARLFDSCTFAGIDTDLHTFTFDGGTLRLELRIGASMASTEPAIFYRAEGTLDGTDFAQDDYWKLIYNPEHHHFSRDAIVFFDDPIGAACGISALNFDPWGEEPATRIQLVDCDGAVLESRTLTDETWEVVP
;
A
#
# COMPACT_ATOMS: atom_id res chain seq x y z
N MET A 1 5.10 39.54 10.63
CA MET A 1 3.75 39.06 10.28
C MET A 1 3.91 37.57 10.03
N ARG A 2 3.38 36.75 10.95
CA ARG A 2 3.49 35.29 10.87
C ARG A 2 2.32 34.78 10.03
N ALA A 3 2.61 34.06 8.97
CA ALA A 3 1.60 33.36 8.18
C ALA A 3 1.09 32.17 8.99
N LEU A 4 -0.23 32.01 9.05
CA LEU A 4 -0.91 30.82 9.58
C LEU A 4 -0.92 29.75 8.46
N PRO A 5 -0.71 28.47 8.77
CA PRO A 5 -0.84 27.41 7.77
C PRO A 5 -2.31 27.19 7.40
N VAL A 6 -2.50 26.85 6.13
CA VAL A 6 -3.78 26.60 5.47
C VAL A 6 -4.39 25.34 6.06
N TRP A 7 -5.64 25.45 6.53
CA TRP A 7 -6.43 24.35 7.08
C TRP A 7 -6.91 23.45 5.94
N MET A 8 -6.56 22.16 6.02
CA MET A 8 -7.19 21.11 5.26
C MET A 8 -8.62 20.95 5.78
N LEU A 9 -9.59 21.10 4.89
CA LEU A 9 -11.02 21.01 5.20
C LEU A 9 -11.37 19.56 5.50
N ILE A 10 -11.82 19.35 6.73
CA ILE A 10 -12.44 18.15 7.27
C ILE A 10 -13.63 17.74 6.39
N LEU A 11 -13.54 16.61 5.69
CA LEU A 11 -14.70 15.82 5.33
C LEU A 11 -14.96 14.88 6.51
N GLY A 12 -15.86 15.28 7.40
CA GLY A 12 -16.31 14.41 8.47
C GLY A 12 -17.14 13.25 7.92
N PRO A 13 -17.22 12.12 8.64
CA PRO A 13 -18.05 11.00 8.24
C PRO A 13 -19.52 11.40 8.22
N LEU A 14 -20.12 11.39 7.02
CA LEU A 14 -21.57 11.46 6.85
C LEU A 14 -22.16 10.14 7.32
N ALA A 15 -22.75 10.16 8.52
CA ALA A 15 -23.53 9.05 9.06
C ALA A 15 -24.70 8.70 8.13
N CYS A 16 -24.68 7.52 7.51
CA CYS A 16 -25.84 6.95 6.84
C CYS A 16 -26.73 6.22 7.85
N ASN A 17 -27.89 6.82 8.12
CA ASN A 17 -28.93 6.26 8.97
C ASN A 17 -29.89 5.40 8.12
N GLY A 18 -29.89 4.08 8.38
CA GLY A 18 -31.10 3.27 8.53
C GLY A 18 -31.98 2.91 7.30
N LYS A 19 -31.90 1.60 6.96
CA LYS A 19 -32.99 0.59 6.89
C LYS A 19 -34.22 0.83 6.00
N ASP A 20 -34.39 -0.09 5.04
CA ASP A 20 -35.52 -1.01 4.83
C ASP A 20 -34.92 -2.16 3.98
N GLY A 21 -35.04 -3.47 4.23
CA GLY A 21 -36.08 -4.26 4.87
C GLY A 21 -36.58 -5.29 3.85
N VAL A 22 -35.89 -6.42 3.67
CA VAL A 22 -36.44 -7.62 2.98
C VAL A 22 -35.88 -8.88 3.65
N ASP A 23 -36.77 -9.58 4.35
CA ASP A 23 -36.64 -10.99 4.72
C ASP A 23 -36.66 -11.85 3.45
N ASP A 24 -35.69 -12.75 3.29
CA ASP A 24 -35.94 -14.02 2.63
C ASP A 24 -35.10 -15.11 3.28
N SER A 25 -35.82 -15.96 4.01
CA SER A 25 -35.37 -17.21 4.61
C SER A 25 -35.21 -18.29 3.55
N ALA A 26 -34.02 -18.89 3.46
CA ALA A 26 -33.84 -20.21 2.87
C ALA A 26 -32.73 -20.97 3.62
N ASP A 27 -33.16 -22.02 4.32
CA ASP A 27 -32.32 -23.15 4.72
C ASP A 27 -31.65 -23.77 3.49
N ASP A 28 -30.33 -23.97 3.52
CA ASP A 28 -29.78 -25.22 3.00
C ASP A 28 -28.45 -25.59 3.68
N SER A 29 -28.14 -26.86 3.54
CA SER A 29 -27.51 -27.76 4.46
C SER A 29 -26.01 -27.95 4.22
N GLY A 30 -25.27 -28.01 5.32
CA GLY A 30 -24.08 -28.84 5.56
C GLY A 30 -23.08 -29.04 4.41
N VAL A 31 -21.98 -28.31 4.46
CA VAL A 31 -20.69 -28.75 3.92
C VAL A 31 -19.66 -28.62 5.02
N ALA A 32 -18.95 -29.72 5.29
CA ALA A 32 -17.84 -29.77 6.21
C ALA A 32 -16.61 -29.22 5.48
N ASP A 33 -16.21 -27.99 5.82
CA ASP A 33 -14.92 -27.45 5.41
C ASP A 33 -13.89 -27.65 6.51
N ASP A 34 -12.97 -28.55 6.20
CA ASP A 34 -11.66 -28.72 6.81
C ASP A 34 -10.77 -27.56 6.32
N SER A 35 -11.02 -26.34 6.80
CA SER A 35 -10.17 -25.19 6.52
C SER A 35 -8.98 -25.18 7.48
N GLY A 36 -8.05 -26.09 7.22
CA GLY A 36 -6.65 -25.92 7.58
C GLY A 36 -6.02 -24.78 6.77
N LEU A 37 -6.50 -23.55 6.98
CA LEU A 37 -5.77 -22.33 6.66
C LEU A 37 -4.78 -22.11 7.80
N THR A 38 -3.69 -22.87 7.78
CA THR A 38 -2.46 -22.33 8.34
C THR A 38 -2.05 -21.22 7.39
N ASP A 39 -2.11 -19.97 7.86
CA ASP A 39 -1.45 -18.81 7.28
C ASP A 39 0.06 -19.08 7.26
N ASP A 40 0.48 -19.90 6.29
CA ASP A 40 1.84 -20.31 5.96
C ASP A 40 2.47 -19.26 5.05
N THR A 41 2.05 -17.98 5.14
CA THR A 41 2.66 -16.94 4.33
C THR A 41 4.14 -16.84 4.60
N GLY A 42 4.62 -17.21 5.80
CA GLY A 42 5.99 -17.69 6.01
C GLY A 42 7.07 -16.88 5.29
N VAL A 43 6.82 -15.58 5.07
CA VAL A 43 7.70 -14.74 4.28
C VAL A 43 8.84 -14.47 5.24
N GLU A 44 9.87 -15.32 5.18
CA GLU A 44 11.18 -14.91 5.65
C GLU A 44 11.45 -13.61 4.91
N LEU A 45 11.35 -12.50 5.63
CA LEU A 45 11.77 -11.21 5.10
C LEU A 45 13.22 -11.46 4.66
N PRO A 46 13.53 -11.33 3.37
CA PRO A 46 14.85 -11.69 2.88
C PRO A 46 15.92 -10.93 3.65
N ASP A 47 17.16 -11.44 3.63
CA ASP A 47 18.39 -10.79 4.14
C ASP A 47 18.56 -9.32 3.68
N ALA A 48 17.70 -8.85 2.78
CA ALA A 48 17.58 -7.50 2.26
C ALA A 48 17.33 -6.40 3.31
N TRP A 49 17.06 -6.72 4.58
CA TRP A 49 16.79 -5.74 5.64
C TRP A 49 17.81 -5.73 6.79
N ASP A 50 18.96 -6.39 6.64
CA ASP A 50 20.01 -6.48 7.68
C ASP A 50 20.59 -5.12 8.11
N TRP A 51 20.34 -4.07 7.33
CA TRP A 51 20.75 -2.69 7.61
C TRP A 51 19.70 -1.87 8.35
N CYS A 52 18.49 -2.40 8.58
CA CYS A 52 17.47 -1.70 9.36
C CYS A 52 17.88 -1.54 10.82
N PRO A 53 17.40 -0.46 11.48
CA PRO A 53 17.54 -0.32 12.91
C PRO A 53 16.91 -1.51 13.65
N THR A 54 17.38 -1.79 14.86
CA THR A 54 16.86 -2.90 15.71
C THR A 54 16.36 -2.41 17.06
N GLU A 55 16.45 -1.11 17.29
CA GLU A 55 15.94 -0.45 18.48
C GLU A 55 14.42 -0.57 18.55
N ALA A 56 13.90 -0.71 19.77
CA ALA A 56 12.46 -0.67 20.01
C ALA A 56 11.96 0.79 19.94
N PRO A 57 10.71 1.00 19.49
CA PRO A 57 10.09 2.31 19.56
C PRO A 57 9.92 2.79 21.00
N ALA A 58 10.00 4.10 21.23
CA ALA A 58 9.88 4.71 22.53
C ALA A 58 9.28 6.12 22.46
N GLY A 59 8.36 6.43 23.37
CA GLY A 59 7.78 7.77 23.54
C GLY A 59 8.38 8.50 24.74
N GLN A 60 7.93 9.74 24.98
CA GLN A 60 8.34 10.48 26.18
C GLN A 60 7.84 9.81 27.46
N SER A 61 8.56 10.04 28.55
CA SER A 61 8.18 9.55 29.88
C SER A 61 6.83 10.15 30.32
N GLY A 62 5.92 9.29 30.78
CA GLY A 62 4.59 9.70 31.28
C GLY A 62 3.45 9.50 30.28
N TRP A 63 3.77 9.21 29.02
CA TRP A 63 2.81 8.78 28.02
C TRP A 63 2.39 7.32 28.26
N SER A 64 1.15 6.98 27.90
CA SER A 64 0.56 5.67 28.23
C SER A 64 -0.43 5.13 27.20
N TRP A 65 -0.65 5.83 26.08
CA TRP A 65 -1.51 5.33 25.02
C TRP A 65 -0.70 4.35 24.14
N PRO A 66 -1.05 3.06 24.05
CA PRO A 66 -0.22 2.08 23.37
C PRO A 66 -0.49 2.06 21.87
N LEU A 67 0.57 2.25 21.08
CA LEU A 67 0.63 1.88 19.67
C LEU A 67 1.50 0.62 19.52
N GLU A 68 0.88 -0.50 19.21
CA GLU A 68 1.58 -1.76 18.99
C GLU A 68 2.07 -1.86 17.54
N ILE A 69 3.37 -2.00 17.34
CA ILE A 69 3.97 -2.21 16.02
C ILE A 69 4.32 -3.69 15.90
N GLY A 70 3.67 -4.37 14.96
CA GLY A 70 3.88 -5.79 14.68
C GLY A 70 5.21 -6.07 13.99
N ASP A 71 5.64 -7.32 14.03
CA ASP A 71 6.82 -7.82 13.29
C ASP A 71 6.63 -7.79 11.76
N ARG A 72 5.37 -7.79 11.33
CA ARG A 72 4.93 -7.68 9.92
C ARG A 72 4.63 -6.26 9.45
N ALA A 73 4.97 -5.22 10.23
CA ALA A 73 4.72 -3.81 9.88
C ALA A 73 5.56 -3.34 8.66
N LEU A 74 5.17 -3.83 7.48
CA LEU A 74 5.76 -3.60 6.17
C LEU A 74 4.69 -3.01 5.26
N TYR A 75 5.05 -1.92 4.59
CA TYR A 75 4.17 -1.15 3.74
C TYR A 75 4.85 -0.90 2.40
N CYS A 76 4.08 -0.92 1.32
CA CYS A 76 4.56 -0.78 -0.03
C CYS A 76 4.17 0.59 -0.59
N GLY A 77 5.07 1.16 -1.39
CA GLY A 77 4.85 2.41 -2.08
C GLY A 77 3.64 2.29 -3.00
N SER A 78 2.66 3.17 -2.83
CA SER A 78 1.49 3.24 -3.70
C SER A 78 1.83 3.95 -5.01
N PHE A 79 1.01 3.71 -6.02
CA PHE A 79 1.07 4.41 -7.29
C PHE A 79 0.68 5.90 -7.13
N SER A 80 0.95 6.68 -8.17
CA SER A 80 0.47 8.05 -8.32
C SER A 80 -0.06 8.24 -9.73
N GLU A 81 -1.32 8.66 -9.85
CA GLU A 81 -1.99 8.93 -11.13
C GLU A 81 -1.26 9.95 -12.02
N GLY A 82 -0.35 10.74 -11.44
CA GLY A 82 0.47 11.71 -12.16
C GLY A 82 1.75 11.13 -12.78
N ARG A 83 2.08 9.86 -12.51
CA ARG A 83 3.28 9.18 -13.01
C ARG A 83 2.94 8.30 -14.21
N THR A 84 3.95 8.04 -15.01
CA THR A 84 3.95 6.99 -16.04
C THR A 84 4.37 5.66 -15.43
N LEU A 85 4.07 4.57 -16.14
CA LEU A 85 4.44 3.22 -15.73
C LEU A 85 5.95 3.04 -15.51
N LEU A 86 6.81 3.74 -16.29
CA LEU A 86 8.26 3.70 -16.08
C LEU A 86 8.69 4.54 -14.87
N GLU A 87 8.04 5.69 -14.63
CA GLU A 87 8.29 6.46 -13.40
C GLU A 87 7.84 5.70 -12.15
N GLU A 88 6.82 4.83 -12.23
CA GLU A 88 6.44 3.91 -11.16
C GLU A 88 7.53 2.89 -10.80
N ILE A 89 8.37 2.48 -11.77
CA ILE A 89 9.52 1.61 -11.51
C ILE A 89 10.51 2.33 -10.57
N ASP A 90 10.92 3.54 -10.95
CA ASP A 90 11.94 4.33 -10.23
C ASP A 90 11.45 4.85 -8.87
N THR A 91 10.14 4.76 -8.62
CA THR A 91 9.51 5.32 -7.41
C THR A 91 8.99 4.27 -6.44
N LYS A 92 9.15 2.98 -6.76
CA LYS A 92 8.89 1.89 -5.83
C LYS A 92 9.65 2.06 -4.53
N ALA A 93 8.98 1.74 -3.43
CA ALA A 93 9.60 1.75 -2.12
C ALA A 93 8.90 0.76 -1.20
N GLN A 94 9.61 0.29 -0.18
CA GLN A 94 9.02 -0.44 0.93
C GLN A 94 9.43 0.22 2.24
N LEU A 95 8.45 0.51 3.10
CA LEU A 95 8.62 1.04 4.43
C LEU A 95 8.47 -0.09 5.45
N ARG A 96 9.43 -0.23 6.34
CA ARG A 96 9.34 -1.14 7.48
C ARG A 96 9.43 -0.35 8.79
N LEU A 97 8.48 -0.57 9.68
CA LEU A 97 8.50 -0.07 11.06
C LEU A 97 9.03 -1.15 11.99
N MET A 98 9.84 -0.76 12.97
CA MET A 98 10.40 -1.74 13.92
C MET A 98 9.40 -2.11 14.99
N ALA A 99 9.28 -3.42 15.22
CA ALA A 99 8.32 -4.00 16.13
C ALA A 99 8.53 -3.55 17.58
N GLY A 100 7.43 -3.45 18.33
CA GLY A 100 7.40 -3.09 19.73
C GLY A 100 6.26 -2.12 20.05
N THR A 101 6.20 -1.69 21.30
CA THR A 101 5.12 -0.80 21.76
C THR A 101 5.62 0.63 21.89
N LEU A 102 5.07 1.54 21.09
CA LEU A 102 5.26 2.97 21.24
C LEU A 102 4.19 3.53 22.19
N GLN A 103 4.62 4.14 23.29
CA GLN A 103 3.70 4.88 24.16
C GLN A 103 3.49 6.29 23.60
N LEU A 104 2.24 6.72 23.47
CA LEU A 104 1.82 8.02 22.94
C LEU A 104 1.03 8.84 23.98
N PRO A 105 0.91 10.17 23.78
CA PRO A 105 0.10 11.02 24.66
C PRO A 105 -1.36 10.60 24.67
N THR A 106 -2.01 10.71 25.83
CA THR A 106 -3.48 10.60 25.99
C THR A 106 -4.16 11.96 26.04
N GLU A 107 -3.44 13.02 25.67
CA GLU A 107 -3.91 14.41 25.67
C GLU A 107 -3.26 15.18 24.51
N ASP A 108 -3.78 16.38 24.23
CA ASP A 108 -3.23 17.24 23.19
C ASP A 108 -1.76 17.58 23.48
N VAL A 109 -0.89 17.29 22.52
CA VAL A 109 0.55 17.58 22.58
C VAL A 109 0.99 18.14 21.24
N GLN A 110 1.88 19.13 21.28
CA GLN A 110 2.52 19.68 20.09
C GLN A 110 4.03 19.52 20.20
N GLY A 111 4.66 18.90 19.20
CA GLY A 111 6.09 18.66 19.10
C GLY A 111 6.63 17.74 20.19
N GLY A 112 5.85 16.73 20.58
CA GLY A 112 6.32 15.71 21.52
C GLY A 112 7.42 14.87 20.89
N GLU A 113 8.49 14.56 21.63
CA GLU A 113 9.61 13.77 21.10
C GLU A 113 9.25 12.28 21.04
N VAL A 114 9.55 11.62 19.91
CA VAL A 114 9.36 10.17 19.74
C VAL A 114 10.59 9.53 19.13
N THR A 115 10.85 8.30 19.50
CA THR A 115 11.76 7.41 18.77
C THR A 115 10.89 6.35 18.09
N LEU A 116 10.75 6.45 16.77
CA LEU A 116 10.05 5.46 15.95
C LEU A 116 11.04 4.91 14.92
N PRO A 117 11.79 3.84 15.26
CA PRO A 117 12.77 3.29 14.33
C PRO A 117 12.10 2.72 13.10
N ALA A 118 12.59 3.11 11.93
CA ALA A 118 12.07 2.69 10.64
C ALA A 118 13.19 2.65 9.60
N CYS A 119 12.93 1.92 8.52
CA CYS A 119 13.77 1.89 7.34
C CYS A 119 12.91 1.90 6.07
N VAL A 120 13.41 2.52 5.01
CA VAL A 120 12.76 2.52 3.70
C VAL A 120 13.72 2.00 2.64
N MET A 121 13.37 0.88 2.01
CA MET A 121 14.06 0.38 0.82
C MET A 121 13.53 1.11 -0.41
N MET A 122 14.43 1.72 -1.19
CA MET A 122 14.10 2.47 -2.41
C MET A 122 14.49 1.71 -3.67
N ASP A 123 15.49 0.83 -3.54
CA ASP A 123 15.99 -0.08 -4.57
C ASP A 123 16.21 -1.45 -3.94
N LEU A 124 15.83 -2.51 -4.65
CA LEU A 124 15.94 -3.88 -4.13
C LEU A 124 17.40 -4.25 -3.82
N GLY A 125 17.65 -4.62 -2.56
CA GLY A 125 18.95 -5.16 -2.11
C GLY A 125 20.00 -4.10 -1.78
N GLU A 126 19.71 -2.82 -1.94
CA GLU A 126 20.60 -1.73 -1.55
C GLU A 126 20.20 -1.14 -0.19
N PRO A 127 21.16 -0.71 0.65
CA PRO A 127 20.86 0.03 1.87
C PRO A 127 20.02 1.27 1.56
N GLY A 128 18.88 1.38 2.23
CA GLY A 128 17.94 2.46 2.02
C GLY A 128 18.05 3.58 3.05
N LEU A 129 16.92 4.23 3.29
CA LEU A 129 16.80 5.30 4.28
C LEU A 129 16.61 4.71 5.68
N ILE A 130 17.22 5.31 6.69
CA ILE A 130 17.00 4.96 8.10
C ILE A 130 16.65 6.19 8.92
N THR A 131 15.93 6.02 10.01
CA THR A 131 15.57 7.11 10.92
C THR A 131 16.81 7.73 11.59
N GLU A 132 16.87 9.06 11.62
CA GLU A 132 17.97 9.84 12.17
C GLU A 132 17.59 10.50 13.50
N GLY A 133 17.80 9.80 14.61
CA GLY A 133 17.52 10.35 15.94
C GLY A 133 16.03 10.51 16.25
N PRO A 134 15.66 11.36 17.24
CA PRO A 134 14.27 11.52 17.64
C PRO A 134 13.46 12.28 16.58
N GLY A 135 12.25 11.79 16.32
CA GLY A 135 11.21 12.50 15.59
C GLY A 135 10.28 13.29 16.51
N ALA A 136 9.21 13.81 15.93
CA ALA A 136 8.16 14.54 16.61
C ALA A 136 6.78 13.91 16.41
N VAL A 137 5.91 14.06 17.40
CA VAL A 137 4.48 13.73 17.33
C VAL A 137 3.63 14.92 17.78
N ASP A 138 2.63 15.24 16.97
CA ASP A 138 1.52 16.13 17.30
C ASP A 138 0.26 15.29 17.54
N SER A 139 -0.25 15.34 18.77
CA SER A 139 -1.46 14.62 19.19
C SER A 139 -2.64 15.57 19.37
N ARG A 140 -3.81 15.18 18.88
CA ARG A 140 -5.06 15.90 19.08
C ARG A 140 -6.18 14.94 19.47
N PHE A 141 -6.99 15.34 20.43
CA PHE A 141 -8.16 14.62 20.90
C PHE A 141 -9.41 15.48 20.79
N GLN A 142 -10.50 14.89 20.29
CA GLN A 142 -11.78 15.57 20.13
C GLN A 142 -12.93 14.68 20.62
N GLU A 143 -13.79 15.21 21.49
CA GLU A 143 -15.05 14.54 21.82
C GLU A 143 -16.17 14.93 20.85
N TYR A 144 -16.87 13.92 20.31
CA TYR A 144 -18.07 14.09 19.52
C TYR A 144 -19.09 12.99 19.85
N GLY A 145 -20.30 13.38 20.25
CA GLY A 145 -21.36 12.40 20.58
C GLY A 145 -21.06 11.50 21.79
N GLY A 146 -20.11 11.88 22.65
CA GLY A 146 -19.64 11.05 23.76
C GLY A 146 -18.57 10.01 23.38
N ILE A 147 -18.06 10.09 22.14
CA ILE A 147 -16.94 9.31 21.63
C ILE A 147 -15.73 10.22 21.55
N THR A 148 -14.57 9.73 22.00
CA THR A 148 -13.29 10.42 21.85
C THR A 148 -12.63 9.95 20.56
N TYR A 149 -12.28 10.89 19.70
CA TYR A 149 -11.47 10.66 18.51
C TYR A 149 -10.06 11.20 18.75
N TYR A 150 -9.07 10.53 18.20
CA TYR A 150 -7.68 10.97 18.28
C TYR A 150 -7.07 11.15 16.90
N THR A 151 -5.98 11.91 16.84
CA THR A 151 -5.08 12.00 15.69
C THR A 151 -3.65 12.16 16.20
N HIS A 152 -2.75 11.30 15.76
CA HIS A 152 -1.31 11.37 15.99
C HIS A 152 -0.62 11.60 14.65
N ASN A 153 0.04 12.75 14.49
CA ASN A 153 0.84 13.07 13.31
C ASN A 153 2.31 13.00 13.67
N PHE A 154 3.06 12.16 12.97
CA PHE A 154 4.48 11.94 13.16
C PHE A 154 5.29 12.65 12.08
N SER A 155 6.41 13.23 12.47
CA SER A 155 7.47 13.70 11.57
C SER A 155 8.77 13.04 12.03
N ILE A 156 9.26 12.10 11.23
CA ILE A 156 10.43 11.29 11.56
C ILE A 156 11.55 11.66 10.58
N PRO A 157 12.64 12.28 11.04
CA PRO A 157 13.79 12.55 10.17
C PRO A 157 14.42 11.24 9.72
N MET A 158 14.82 11.18 8.46
CA MET A 158 15.49 10.03 7.86
C MET A 158 16.73 10.48 7.10
N SER A 159 17.72 9.58 7.04
CA SER A 159 18.97 9.79 6.33
C SER A 159 19.21 8.67 5.32
N GLY A 160 19.65 9.05 4.13
CA GLY A 160 20.07 8.12 3.08
C GLY A 160 21.55 7.75 3.17
N PRO A 161 21.99 6.72 2.42
CA PRO A 161 23.37 6.23 2.44
C PRO A 161 24.39 7.28 1.97
N ASN A 162 23.99 8.27 1.17
CA ASN A 162 24.88 9.35 0.72
C ASN A 162 24.69 10.65 1.51
N GLY A 163 23.97 10.61 2.63
CA GLY A 163 23.69 11.77 3.47
C GLY A 163 22.55 12.66 2.95
N GLU A 164 21.69 12.15 2.06
CA GLU A 164 20.44 12.81 1.71
C GLU A 164 19.53 12.92 2.94
N SER A 165 18.85 14.05 3.10
CA SER A 165 17.87 14.28 4.17
C SER A 165 16.48 13.97 3.65
N TRP A 166 15.74 13.20 4.43
CA TRP A 166 14.37 12.80 4.14
C TRP A 166 13.51 12.96 5.39
N GLU A 167 12.20 12.99 5.19
CA GLU A 167 11.21 12.96 6.26
C GLU A 167 10.16 11.90 5.96
N LEU A 168 9.94 11.02 6.94
CA LEU A 168 8.79 10.12 6.97
C LEU A 168 7.71 10.77 7.83
N ALA A 169 6.60 11.13 7.18
CA ALA A 169 5.39 11.58 7.84
C ALA A 169 4.43 10.40 8.01
N LEU A 170 3.88 10.23 9.21
CA LEU A 170 2.82 9.24 9.46
C LEU A 170 1.63 9.94 10.10
N MET A 171 0.43 9.50 9.79
CA MET A 171 -0.79 9.92 10.46
C MET A 171 -1.56 8.68 10.89
N ILE A 172 -2.01 8.70 12.15
CA ILE A 172 -2.88 7.68 12.73
C ILE A 172 -4.06 8.41 13.35
N ASN A 173 -5.28 8.07 12.97
CA ASN A 173 -6.47 8.64 13.59
C ASN A 173 -7.59 7.62 13.70
N GLY A 174 -8.47 7.78 14.68
CA GLY A 174 -9.56 6.84 14.90
C GLY A 174 -10.37 7.17 16.13
N GLU A 175 -11.28 6.27 16.47
CA GLU A 175 -11.94 6.25 17.77
C GLU A 175 -10.97 5.74 18.84
N ASP A 176 -10.86 6.45 19.96
CA ASP A 176 -10.02 6.04 21.07
C ASP A 176 -10.66 4.86 21.82
N SER A 177 -10.16 3.66 21.51
CA SER A 177 -10.51 2.41 22.18
C SER A 177 -9.43 1.94 23.16
N GLY A 178 -8.47 2.81 23.51
CA GLY A 178 -7.38 2.52 24.44
C GLY A 178 -6.09 2.03 23.78
N GLY A 179 -5.92 2.25 22.47
CA GLY A 179 -4.71 1.94 21.71
C GLY A 179 -4.97 1.71 20.23
N ALA A 180 -3.92 1.40 19.47
CA ALA A 180 -4.00 0.90 18.10
C ALA A 180 -2.84 -0.07 17.79
N ALA A 181 -2.90 -0.71 16.63
CA ALA A 181 -1.83 -1.56 16.11
C ALA A 181 -1.46 -1.15 14.68
N LEU A 182 -0.20 -1.34 14.32
CA LEU A 182 0.35 -1.22 12.96
C LEU A 182 1.07 -2.53 12.63
N ASP A 183 0.49 -3.34 11.76
CA ASP A 183 0.94 -4.71 11.47
C ASP A 183 1.14 -4.98 9.96
N GLY A 184 1.13 -3.93 9.14
CA GLY A 184 1.21 -4.03 7.68
C GLY A 184 -0.13 -4.31 6.98
N GLY A 185 -1.23 -4.45 7.75
CA GLY A 185 -2.58 -4.57 7.22
C GLY A 185 -3.04 -3.32 6.47
N HIS A 186 -4.01 -3.50 5.57
CA HIS A 186 -4.74 -2.39 4.98
C HIS A 186 -5.78 -1.89 5.96
N TRP A 187 -5.95 -0.57 6.04
CA TRP A 187 -6.84 0.05 7.00
C TRP A 187 -8.01 0.68 6.26
N ASP A 188 -9.19 0.11 6.43
CA ASP A 188 -10.43 0.63 5.87
C ASP A 188 -11.24 1.40 6.92
N ILE A 189 -12.31 2.05 6.46
CA ILE A 189 -13.23 2.81 7.30
C ILE A 189 -13.93 1.94 8.36
N ASP A 190 -14.03 0.63 8.11
CA ASP A 190 -14.72 -0.31 9.00
C ASP A 190 -13.85 -0.74 10.17
N SER A 191 -12.52 -0.66 10.01
CA SER A 191 -11.54 -0.90 11.09
C SER A 191 -11.58 0.15 12.21
N GLY A 192 -12.19 1.32 11.96
CA GLY A 192 -12.23 2.45 12.90
C GLY A 192 -10.87 3.14 13.12
N LEU A 193 -9.84 2.70 12.39
CA LEU A 193 -8.50 3.26 12.35
C LEU A 193 -8.20 3.74 10.93
N TRP A 194 -7.58 4.90 10.82
CA TRP A 194 -7.02 5.41 9.58
C TRP A 194 -5.52 5.55 9.75
N PHE A 195 -4.77 4.99 8.79
CA PHE A 195 -3.33 5.10 8.71
C PHE A 195 -2.95 5.69 7.35
N SER A 196 -2.00 6.62 7.35
CA SER A 196 -1.32 7.04 6.13
C SER A 196 0.14 7.32 6.43
N ALA A 197 1.03 6.87 5.56
CA ALA A 197 2.43 7.22 5.63
C ALA A 197 2.89 7.81 4.29
N GLY A 198 3.76 8.81 4.37
CA GLY A 198 4.33 9.50 3.24
C GLY A 198 5.82 9.78 3.46
N LEU A 199 6.61 9.70 2.40
CA LEU A 199 8.04 10.01 2.41
C LEU A 199 8.32 11.20 1.49
N CYS A 200 9.12 12.15 1.97
CA CYS A 200 9.51 13.35 1.24
C CYS A 200 11.02 13.57 1.32
N GLU A 201 11.62 14.00 0.20
CA GLU A 201 12.97 14.54 0.23
C GLU A 201 12.95 15.89 0.98
N GLY A 202 13.79 16.03 2.00
CA GLY A 202 13.77 17.19 2.90
C GLY A 202 12.63 17.14 3.92
N SER A 203 11.49 17.77 3.61
CA SER A 203 10.35 17.93 4.52
C SER A 203 9.00 17.78 3.82
N CYS A 204 8.04 17.20 4.51
CA CYS A 204 6.66 16.99 4.09
C CYS A 204 5.71 18.16 4.42
N ASP A 205 6.21 19.29 4.93
CA ASP A 205 5.40 20.47 5.29
C ASP A 205 4.56 21.05 4.12
N THR A 206 4.95 20.77 2.88
CA THR A 206 4.22 21.25 1.69
C THR A 206 2.98 20.42 1.37
N GLY A 207 2.73 19.31 2.09
CA GLY A 207 1.60 18.41 1.86
C GLY A 207 1.68 17.61 0.55
N TYR A 208 2.82 17.65 -0.13
CA TYR A 208 3.11 16.86 -1.33
C TYR A 208 4.05 15.74 -0.93
N TRP A 209 3.48 14.60 -0.58
CA TRP A 209 4.21 13.38 -0.30
C TRP A 209 4.74 12.80 -1.62
N ALA A 210 6.05 12.54 -1.70
CA ALA A 210 6.66 12.03 -2.92
C ALA A 210 6.38 10.53 -3.11
N ARG A 211 6.25 9.80 -2.00
CA ARG A 211 5.87 8.38 -1.98
C ARG A 211 4.89 8.17 -0.85
N LEU A 212 3.74 7.56 -1.13
CA LEU A 212 2.77 7.15 -0.13
C LEU A 212 2.96 5.66 0.14
N PHE A 213 2.65 5.21 1.34
CA PHE A 213 2.71 3.81 1.70
C PHE A 213 1.36 3.31 2.20
N ASP A 214 1.04 2.10 1.78
CA ASP A 214 -0.12 1.33 2.24
C ASP A 214 0.29 -0.15 2.37
N SER A 215 -0.64 -1.02 2.72
CA SER A 215 -0.41 -2.46 2.86
C SER A 215 0.25 -3.05 1.61
N CYS A 216 1.24 -3.92 1.81
CA CYS A 216 1.79 -4.70 0.69
C CYS A 216 0.86 -5.82 0.22
N THR A 217 -0.21 -6.13 0.95
CA THR A 217 -1.05 -7.30 0.67
C THR A 217 -2.52 -6.98 0.48
N PHE A 218 -3.01 -5.89 1.09
CA PHE A 218 -4.45 -5.58 1.12
C PHE A 218 -5.27 -6.81 1.53
N ALA A 219 -4.79 -7.56 2.52
CA ALA A 219 -5.48 -8.75 3.00
C ALA A 219 -6.90 -8.41 3.46
N GLY A 220 -7.87 -9.26 3.08
CA GLY A 220 -9.29 -9.03 3.38
C GLY A 220 -10.04 -8.19 2.34
N ILE A 221 -9.35 -7.68 1.32
CA ILE A 221 -9.96 -7.03 0.15
C ILE A 221 -10.14 -8.07 -0.96
N ASP A 222 -11.32 -8.06 -1.58
CA ASP A 222 -11.63 -8.89 -2.75
C ASP A 222 -10.57 -8.70 -3.84
N THR A 223 -10.25 -9.79 -4.53
CA THR A 223 -9.25 -9.80 -5.60
C THR A 223 -9.92 -9.61 -6.96
N ASP A 224 -9.50 -8.56 -7.65
CA ASP A 224 -9.76 -8.31 -9.07
C ASP A 224 -8.83 -9.20 -9.91
N LEU A 225 -9.40 -10.19 -10.59
CA LEU A 225 -8.69 -11.08 -11.51
C LEU A 225 -8.90 -10.61 -12.95
N HIS A 226 -7.82 -10.17 -13.60
CA HIS A 226 -7.82 -9.90 -15.04
C HIS A 226 -7.07 -11.00 -15.76
N THR A 227 -7.71 -11.64 -16.75
CA THR A 227 -7.06 -12.66 -17.58
C THR A 227 -7.07 -12.22 -19.03
N PHE A 228 -5.90 -12.25 -19.64
CA PHE A 228 -5.66 -11.93 -21.04
C PHE A 228 -5.17 -13.18 -21.77
N THR A 229 -5.76 -13.48 -22.91
CA THR A 229 -5.23 -14.45 -23.87
C THR A 229 -4.75 -13.71 -25.11
N PHE A 230 -3.53 -13.97 -25.54
CA PHE A 230 -2.91 -13.29 -26.68
C PHE A 230 -2.11 -14.26 -27.53
N ASP A 231 -1.70 -13.81 -28.72
CA ASP A 231 -0.84 -14.60 -29.59
C ASP A 231 0.48 -14.96 -28.88
N GLY A 232 0.68 -16.25 -28.62
CA GLY A 232 1.83 -16.78 -27.91
C GLY A 232 1.61 -17.12 -26.44
N GLY A 233 0.48 -16.77 -25.80
CA GLY A 233 0.30 -17.13 -24.40
C GLY A 233 -0.89 -16.52 -23.65
N THR A 234 -0.74 -16.46 -22.33
CA THR A 234 -1.75 -15.99 -21.37
C THR A 234 -1.09 -15.15 -20.29
N LEU A 235 -1.84 -14.21 -19.72
CA LEU A 235 -1.43 -13.40 -18.57
C LEU A 235 -2.64 -13.26 -17.65
N ARG A 236 -2.49 -13.68 -16.38
CA ARG A 236 -3.44 -13.39 -15.31
C ARG A 236 -2.80 -12.41 -14.34
N LEU A 237 -3.50 -11.33 -14.04
CA LEU A 237 -3.14 -10.31 -13.06
C LEU A 237 -4.09 -10.38 -11.88
N GLU A 238 -3.55 -10.27 -10.67
CA GLU A 238 -4.32 -10.25 -9.44
C GLU A 238 -4.09 -8.89 -8.75
N LEU A 239 -5.15 -8.11 -8.69
CA LEU A 239 -5.18 -6.78 -8.08
C LEU A 239 -6.07 -6.83 -6.85
N ARG A 240 -5.74 -6.06 -5.82
CA ARG A 240 -6.67 -5.75 -4.72
C ARG A 240 -6.79 -4.24 -4.65
N ILE A 241 -8.01 -3.75 -4.79
CA ILE A 241 -8.33 -2.33 -4.83
C ILE A 241 -9.13 -2.03 -3.58
N GLY A 242 -8.65 -1.12 -2.73
CA GLY A 242 -9.36 -0.74 -1.51
C GLY A 242 -10.77 -0.19 -1.79
N ALA A 243 -11.49 0.17 -0.73
CA ALA A 243 -12.82 0.76 -0.86
C ALA A 243 -12.80 2.29 -0.65
N SER A 244 -13.27 3.05 -1.64
CA SER A 244 -13.67 4.45 -1.52
C SER A 244 -14.94 4.68 -2.32
N MET A 245 -15.72 5.69 -1.92
CA MET A 245 -16.93 6.05 -2.67
C MET A 245 -16.62 6.63 -4.06
N ALA A 246 -15.35 6.88 -4.38
CA ALA A 246 -14.92 7.56 -5.59
C ALA A 246 -14.00 6.69 -6.47
N SER A 247 -13.72 5.42 -6.17
CA SER A 247 -12.80 4.61 -6.98
C SER A 247 -11.34 5.12 -7.06
N THR A 248 -10.91 6.09 -6.23
CA THR A 248 -9.52 6.61 -6.20
C THR A 248 -8.61 5.79 -5.27
N GLU A 249 -8.89 4.50 -5.08
CA GLU A 249 -8.35 3.79 -3.93
C GLU A 249 -6.87 3.49 -4.05
N PRO A 250 -6.17 3.42 -2.91
CA PRO A 250 -4.92 2.70 -2.91
C PRO A 250 -5.21 1.25 -3.33
N ALA A 251 -4.32 0.71 -4.15
CA ALA A 251 -4.43 -0.63 -4.69
C ALA A 251 -3.06 -1.28 -4.73
N ILE A 252 -3.06 -2.61 -4.66
CA ILE A 252 -1.85 -3.41 -4.84
C ILE A 252 -1.99 -4.34 -6.02
N PHE A 253 -0.94 -4.37 -6.83
CA PHE A 253 -0.70 -5.42 -7.81
C PHE A 253 0.25 -6.43 -7.20
N TYR A 254 -0.32 -7.52 -6.68
CA TYR A 254 0.40 -8.41 -5.77
C TYR A 254 0.76 -9.75 -6.37
N ARG A 255 0.15 -10.13 -7.50
CA ARG A 255 0.52 -11.35 -8.21
C ARG A 255 0.22 -11.30 -9.71
N ALA A 256 1.06 -11.96 -10.49
CA ALA A 256 0.79 -12.29 -11.87
C ALA A 256 1.27 -13.69 -12.21
N GLU A 257 0.61 -14.36 -13.16
CA GLU A 257 1.07 -15.64 -13.69
C GLU A 257 0.59 -15.83 -15.13
N GLY A 258 1.22 -16.75 -15.86
CA GLY A 258 0.81 -17.01 -17.22
C GLY A 258 1.80 -17.83 -18.02
N THR A 259 1.71 -17.71 -19.34
CA THR A 259 2.57 -18.38 -20.30
C THR A 259 3.01 -17.42 -21.38
N LEU A 260 4.26 -17.55 -21.85
CA LEU A 260 4.78 -16.85 -23.01
C LEU A 260 5.59 -17.80 -23.89
N ASP A 261 5.14 -17.97 -25.12
CA ASP A 261 5.74 -18.84 -26.15
C ASP A 261 6.02 -20.27 -25.65
N GLY A 262 5.10 -20.77 -24.81
CA GLY A 262 5.16 -22.10 -24.19
C GLY A 262 6.03 -22.20 -22.93
N THR A 263 6.50 -21.07 -22.39
CA THR A 263 7.22 -20.99 -21.11
C THR A 263 6.30 -20.42 -20.05
N ASP A 264 6.12 -21.14 -18.94
CA ASP A 264 5.32 -20.67 -17.81
C ASP A 264 6.10 -19.61 -16.99
N PHE A 265 5.39 -18.65 -16.41
CA PHE A 265 5.93 -17.73 -15.42
C PHE A 265 4.92 -17.48 -14.30
N ALA A 266 5.44 -17.12 -13.13
CA ALA A 266 4.69 -16.60 -12.00
C ALA A 266 5.51 -15.50 -11.36
N GLN A 267 4.85 -14.50 -10.79
CA GLN A 267 5.49 -13.36 -10.15
C GLN A 267 4.66 -12.86 -8.97
N ASP A 268 5.30 -12.70 -7.82
CA ASP A 268 4.77 -12.12 -6.58
C ASP A 268 5.76 -11.14 -5.92
N ASP A 269 6.93 -10.93 -6.52
CA ASP A 269 7.91 -9.92 -6.10
C ASP A 269 7.38 -8.52 -6.43
N TYR A 270 7.12 -7.74 -5.38
CA TYR A 270 6.72 -6.33 -5.46
C TYR A 270 7.55 -5.55 -6.48
N TRP A 271 8.87 -5.73 -6.52
CA TRP A 271 9.77 -4.97 -7.38
C TRP A 271 9.58 -5.30 -8.87
N LYS A 272 9.04 -6.47 -9.19
CA LYS A 272 8.79 -6.94 -10.56
C LYS A 272 7.35 -6.74 -11.03
N LEU A 273 6.47 -6.25 -10.15
CA LEU A 273 5.06 -5.99 -10.43
C LEU A 273 4.80 -4.49 -10.47
N ILE A 274 4.79 -3.90 -11.67
CA ILE A 274 4.57 -2.46 -11.87
C ILE A 274 3.12 -2.20 -12.20
N TYR A 275 2.53 -1.19 -11.57
CA TYR A 275 1.12 -0.85 -11.74
C TYR A 275 0.93 0.65 -11.74
N ASN A 276 0.14 1.14 -12.67
CA ASN A 276 -0.22 2.53 -12.80
C ASN A 276 -1.65 2.66 -13.34
N PRO A 277 -2.65 2.88 -12.49
CA PRO A 277 -4.00 3.16 -12.93
C PRO A 277 -4.19 4.64 -13.26
N GLU A 278 -5.08 4.92 -14.19
CA GLU A 278 -5.66 6.26 -14.34
C GLU A 278 -6.58 6.59 -13.17
N HIS A 279 -6.98 7.86 -13.09
CA HIS A 279 -7.94 8.33 -12.11
C HIS A 279 -9.18 7.44 -12.08
N HIS A 280 -9.51 6.96 -10.88
CA HIS A 280 -10.63 6.07 -10.62
C HIS A 280 -10.50 4.62 -11.13
N HIS A 281 -9.30 4.16 -11.49
CA HIS A 281 -9.07 2.83 -12.05
C HIS A 281 -9.90 2.51 -13.32
N PHE A 282 -10.37 3.54 -14.04
CA PHE A 282 -11.11 3.39 -15.29
C PHE A 282 -10.26 2.88 -16.46
N SER A 283 -8.95 3.03 -16.33
CA SER A 283 -7.95 2.44 -17.21
C SER A 283 -6.76 2.07 -16.35
N ARG A 284 -6.13 0.95 -16.66
CA ARG A 284 -5.04 0.40 -15.85
C ARG A 284 -3.89 0.00 -16.75
N ASP A 285 -2.70 0.30 -16.30
CA ASP A 285 -1.45 -0.13 -16.93
C ASP A 285 -0.66 -0.99 -15.95
N ALA A 286 -0.07 -2.07 -16.43
CA ALA A 286 0.79 -2.95 -15.64
C ALA A 286 2.00 -3.46 -16.44
N ILE A 287 3.11 -3.72 -15.75
CA ILE A 287 4.25 -4.51 -16.25
C ILE A 287 4.53 -5.64 -15.27
N VAL A 288 4.73 -6.83 -15.80
CA VAL A 288 5.25 -7.99 -15.09
C VAL A 288 6.65 -8.28 -15.60
N PHE A 289 7.65 -8.12 -14.75
CA PHE A 289 9.01 -8.58 -15.03
C PHE A 289 9.19 -10.05 -14.61
N PHE A 290 9.86 -10.81 -15.45
CA PHE A 290 10.18 -12.21 -15.20
C PHE A 290 11.43 -12.34 -14.31
N ASP A 291 11.58 -13.50 -13.67
CA ASP A 291 12.81 -13.83 -12.95
C ASP A 291 13.99 -14.01 -13.91
N ASP A 292 13.74 -14.67 -15.04
CA ASP A 292 14.67 -14.85 -16.14
C ASP A 292 13.99 -14.43 -17.45
N PRO A 293 14.72 -13.82 -18.41
CA PRO A 293 14.16 -13.46 -19.71
C PRO A 293 13.58 -14.67 -20.46
N ILE A 294 12.38 -14.51 -21.02
CA ILE A 294 11.74 -15.48 -21.91
C ILE A 294 12.00 -15.04 -23.35
N GLY A 295 12.91 -15.74 -24.02
CA GLY A 295 13.39 -15.31 -25.34
C GLY A 295 14.19 -14.00 -25.24
N ALA A 296 13.68 -12.94 -25.86
CA ALA A 296 14.27 -11.59 -25.78
C ALA A 296 13.57 -10.68 -24.76
N ALA A 297 12.40 -11.09 -24.25
CA ALA A 297 11.59 -10.29 -23.35
C ALA A 297 12.01 -10.49 -21.89
N CYS A 298 12.12 -9.40 -21.14
CA CYS A 298 12.27 -9.44 -19.69
C CYS A 298 10.92 -9.27 -18.97
N GLY A 299 9.86 -8.93 -19.70
CA GLY A 299 8.51 -8.82 -19.13
C GLY A 299 7.40 -8.69 -20.15
N ILE A 300 6.17 -8.64 -19.65
CA ILE A 300 4.93 -8.35 -20.41
C ILE A 300 4.27 -7.13 -19.79
N SER A 301 3.83 -6.19 -20.64
CA SER A 301 2.94 -5.10 -20.23
C SER A 301 1.52 -5.30 -20.72
N ALA A 302 0.54 -5.00 -19.87
CA ALA A 302 -0.86 -4.86 -20.22
C ALA A 302 -1.25 -3.39 -20.03
N LEU A 303 -1.65 -2.72 -21.10
CA LEU A 303 -1.98 -1.29 -21.08
C LEU A 303 -3.44 -1.06 -21.39
N ASN A 304 -4.03 -0.05 -20.76
CA ASN A 304 -5.43 0.36 -20.89
C ASN A 304 -6.44 -0.76 -20.62
N PHE A 305 -6.13 -1.68 -19.69
CA PHE A 305 -7.10 -2.71 -19.34
C PHE A 305 -8.09 -2.18 -18.31
N ASP A 306 -9.36 -2.58 -18.45
CA ASP A 306 -10.42 -2.15 -17.55
C ASP A 306 -11.57 -3.17 -17.49
N PRO A 307 -12.34 -3.23 -16.38
CA PRO A 307 -13.47 -4.15 -16.24
C PRO A 307 -14.61 -4.00 -17.26
N TRP A 308 -14.71 -2.86 -17.95
CA TRP A 308 -15.83 -2.47 -18.81
C TRP A 308 -15.52 -2.60 -20.31
N GLY A 309 -14.25 -2.78 -20.68
CA GLY A 309 -13.78 -2.87 -22.06
C GLY A 309 -13.99 -1.57 -22.83
N GLU A 310 -13.71 -0.42 -22.18
CA GLU A 310 -13.83 0.88 -22.82
C GLU A 310 -12.66 1.16 -23.78
N GLU A 311 -12.80 2.19 -24.61
CA GLU A 311 -11.70 2.63 -25.48
C GLU A 311 -10.76 3.56 -24.71
N PRO A 312 -9.43 3.44 -24.89
CA PRO A 312 -8.76 2.61 -25.89
C PRO A 312 -8.63 1.14 -25.49
N ALA A 313 -8.85 0.24 -26.45
CA ALA A 313 -8.73 -1.20 -26.22
C ALA A 313 -7.38 -1.62 -25.59
N THR A 314 -7.44 -2.65 -24.75
CA THR A 314 -6.29 -3.26 -24.09
C THR A 314 -5.18 -3.64 -25.07
N ARG A 315 -3.93 -3.37 -24.69
CA ARG A 315 -2.74 -3.73 -25.47
C ARG A 315 -1.80 -4.61 -24.65
N ILE A 316 -1.43 -5.75 -25.23
CA ILE A 316 -0.38 -6.62 -24.69
C ILE A 316 0.93 -6.37 -25.43
N GLN A 317 2.01 -6.10 -24.70
CA GLN A 317 3.32 -5.85 -25.27
C GLN A 317 4.40 -6.64 -24.53
N LEU A 318 5.43 -7.05 -25.25
CA LEU A 318 6.65 -7.57 -24.64
C LEU A 318 7.62 -6.42 -24.42
N VAL A 319 8.31 -6.42 -23.28
CA VAL A 319 9.26 -5.38 -22.91
C VAL A 319 10.64 -5.96 -22.62
N ASP A 320 11.67 -5.14 -22.81
CA ASP A 320 13.02 -5.45 -22.34
C ASP A 320 13.16 -5.17 -20.82
N CYS A 321 14.39 -5.33 -20.32
CA CYS A 321 14.69 -5.21 -18.90
C CYS A 321 14.61 -3.77 -18.38
N ASP A 322 14.56 -2.77 -19.27
CA ASP A 322 14.36 -1.37 -18.93
C ASP A 322 12.88 -0.95 -19.12
N GLY A 323 12.00 -1.91 -19.44
CA GLY A 323 10.58 -1.67 -19.69
C GLY A 323 10.27 -1.10 -21.08
N ALA A 324 11.25 -1.05 -21.99
CA ALA A 324 11.02 -0.56 -23.34
C ALA A 324 10.34 -1.62 -24.22
N VAL A 325 9.39 -1.20 -25.05
CA VAL A 325 8.61 -2.09 -25.90
C VAL A 325 9.47 -2.75 -26.98
N LEU A 326 9.48 -4.07 -27.00
CA LEU A 326 10.11 -4.90 -28.02
C LEU A 326 9.13 -5.23 -29.16
N GLU A 327 7.93 -5.70 -28.80
CA GLU A 327 6.88 -6.03 -29.75
C GLU A 327 5.48 -6.00 -29.10
N SER A 328 4.43 -5.97 -29.92
CA SER A 328 3.04 -6.07 -29.44
C SER A 328 2.45 -7.42 -29.82
N ARG A 329 1.68 -8.00 -28.91
CA ARG A 329 0.93 -9.26 -29.13
C ARG A 329 -0.54 -8.94 -29.43
N THR A 330 -1.14 -9.75 -30.28
CA THR A 330 -2.58 -9.60 -30.57
C THR A 330 -3.37 -10.21 -29.44
N LEU A 331 -4.13 -9.37 -28.72
CA LEU A 331 -5.10 -9.83 -27.74
C LEU A 331 -6.25 -10.55 -28.44
N THR A 332 -6.62 -11.73 -27.96
CA THR A 332 -7.71 -12.54 -28.51
C THR A 332 -8.89 -12.67 -27.57
N ASP A 333 -8.65 -12.57 -26.26
CA ASP A 333 -9.68 -12.67 -25.23
C ASP A 333 -9.23 -11.92 -23.97
N GLU A 334 -10.19 -11.32 -23.28
CA GLU A 334 -10.01 -10.62 -22.01
C GLU A 334 -11.21 -10.90 -21.11
N THR A 335 -10.94 -11.29 -19.87
CA THR A 335 -11.97 -11.54 -18.87
C THR A 335 -11.61 -10.87 -17.55
N TRP A 336 -12.62 -10.41 -16.83
CA TRP A 336 -12.51 -9.89 -15.48
C TRP A 336 -13.50 -10.57 -14.54
N GLU A 337 -13.04 -10.91 -13.34
CA GLU A 337 -13.89 -11.38 -12.25
C GLU A 337 -13.38 -10.87 -10.90
N VAL A 338 -14.29 -10.74 -9.93
CA VAL A 338 -13.96 -10.41 -8.55
C VAL A 338 -14.12 -11.67 -7.71
N VAL A 339 -13.09 -12.03 -6.96
CA VAL A 339 -13.10 -13.20 -6.07
C VAL A 339 -12.85 -12.77 -4.62
N PRO A 340 -13.56 -13.35 -3.64
CA PRO A 340 -13.33 -13.07 -2.21
C PRO A 340 -11.95 -13.50 -1.69
#